data_AF-A0A950GZH0-F1
#
_entry.id   AF-A0A950GZH0-F1
#
_cell.length_a   1.000
_cell.length_b   1.000
_cell.length_c   1.000
_cell.angle_alpha   90.00
_cell.angle_beta   90.00
_cell.angle_gamma   90.00
#
_symmetry.space_group_name_H-M   'P 1'
#
loop_
_entity.id
_entity.type
_entity.pdbx_description
1 polymer ?
#
loop_
_entity_poly.entity_id
_entity_poly.type
_entity_poly.pdbx_seq_one_letter_code
_entity_poly.pdbx_strand_id
1 'polypeptide(L)' 'GTVDTDLLNKDGMFETLLGGPDGLAGFVAREIPLGRMQDAEEIADAICWLLSEGARGVTGEALNVSAGQTMV' A
#
# COMPACT_ATOMS: atom_id res chain seq x y z
N GLY A 1 2.93 1.22 1.77
CA GLY A 1 2.87 -0.20 2.14
C GLY A 1 3.08 -1.01 0.89
N THR A 2 2.63 -2.27 0.89
CA THR A 2 2.60 -3.15 -0.27
C THR A 2 1.39 -2.77 -1.12
N VAL A 3 1.64 -2.11 -2.25
CA VAL A 3 0.62 -1.60 -3.19
C VAL A 3 0.60 -2.47 -4.44
N ASP A 4 -0.59 -2.93 -4.83
CA ASP A 4 -0.79 -3.71 -6.03
C ASP A 4 -0.58 -2.83 -7.27
N THR A 5 0.57 -3.02 -7.89
CA THR A 5 1.00 -2.31 -9.08
C THR A 5 1.84 -3.27 -9.91
N ASP A 6 1.92 -3.01 -11.21
CA ASP A 6 2.82 -3.76 -12.09
C ASP A 6 4.28 -3.72 -11.60
N LEU A 7 4.72 -2.64 -10.96
CA LEU A 7 6.09 -2.56 -10.45
C LEU A 7 6.36 -3.62 -9.36
N LEU A 8 5.38 -3.88 -8.49
CA LEU A 8 5.51 -4.84 -7.41
C LEU A 8 5.21 -6.26 -7.89
N ASN A 9 4.08 -6.48 -8.56
CA ASN A 9 3.55 -7.81 -8.85
C ASN A 9 3.31 -8.03 -10.34
N LYS A 10 4.24 -7.58 -11.19
CA LYS A 10 4.15 -7.79 -12.64
C LYS A 10 3.83 -9.24 -12.98
N ASP A 11 2.73 -9.46 -13.70
CA ASP A 11 2.31 -10.77 -14.18
C ASP A 11 2.24 -11.84 -13.06
N GLY A 12 1.98 -11.44 -11.80
CA GLY A 12 1.90 -12.36 -10.64
C GLY A 12 3.26 -12.83 -10.10
N MET A 13 4.37 -12.19 -10.49
CA MET A 13 5.71 -12.62 -10.10
C MET A 13 5.95 -12.54 -8.59
N PHE A 14 5.43 -11.52 -7.91
CA PHE A 14 5.58 -11.38 -6.45
C PHE A 14 4.78 -12.45 -5.70
N GLU A 15 3.56 -12.73 -6.15
CA GLU A 15 2.77 -13.86 -5.64
C GLU A 15 3.54 -15.18 -5.83
N THR A 16 4.11 -15.41 -7.00
CA THR A 16 4.91 -16.61 -7.30
C THR A 16 6.11 -16.73 -6.36
N LEU A 17 6.84 -15.63 -6.12
CA LEU A 17 7.98 -15.56 -5.21
C LEU A 17 7.60 -15.90 -3.75
N LEU A 18 6.38 -15.54 -3.33
CA LEU A 18 5.87 -15.84 -2.00
C LEU A 18 5.37 -17.28 -1.85
N GLY A 19 5.34 -18.07 -2.93
CA GLY A 19 4.85 -19.45 -2.92
C GLY A 19 3.44 -19.62 -3.50
N GLY A 20 3.01 -18.70 -4.37
CA GLY A 20 1.68 -18.71 -4.99
C GLY A 20 0.60 -18.07 -4.11
N PRO A 21 -0.69 -18.33 -4.42
CA PRO A 21 -1.82 -17.66 -3.77
C PRO A 21 -1.81 -17.79 -2.24
N ASP A 22 -1.53 -18.99 -1.71
CA ASP A 22 -1.50 -19.25 -0.27
C ASP A 22 -0.34 -18.52 0.42
N GLY A 23 0.81 -18.42 -0.28
CA GLY A 23 1.98 -17.68 0.17
C GLY A 23 1.71 -16.18 0.29
N LEU A 24 1.06 -15.62 -0.73
CA LEU A 24 0.63 -14.23 -0.73
C LEU A 24 -0.41 -13.96 0.38
N ALA A 25 -1.42 -14.82 0.52
CA ALA A 25 -2.42 -14.71 1.57
C ALA A 25 -1.78 -14.74 2.98
N GLY A 26 -0.82 -15.65 3.20
CA GLY A 26 -0.07 -15.74 4.45
C GLY A 26 0.81 -14.52 4.73
N PHE A 27 1.41 -13.92 3.69
CA PHE A 27 2.14 -12.65 3.80
C PHE A 27 1.19 -11.51 4.20
N VAL A 28 0.07 -11.35 3.50
CA VAL A 28 -0.91 -10.29 3.77
C VAL A 28 -1.44 -10.40 5.19
N ALA A 29 -1.85 -11.58 5.63
CA ALA A 29 -2.38 -11.79 6.98
C ALA A 29 -1.37 -11.48 8.09
N ARG A 30 -0.07 -11.63 7.83
CA ARG A 30 0.99 -11.41 8.82
C ARG A 30 1.48 -9.96 8.84
N GLU A 31 1.64 -9.35 7.67
CA GLU A 31 2.34 -8.07 7.51
C GLU A 31 1.38 -6.88 7.34
N ILE A 32 0.15 -7.09 6.85
CA ILE A 32 -0.75 -5.99 6.50
C ILE A 32 -2.03 -6.06 7.36
N PRO A 33 -2.16 -5.22 8.39
CA PRO A 33 -3.35 -5.20 9.26
C PRO A 33 -4.69 -5.01 8.54
N LEU A 34 -4.72 -4.29 7.41
CA LEU A 34 -5.93 -4.13 6.61
C LEU A 34 -6.37 -5.44 5.91
N GLY A 35 -5.54 -6.48 5.91
CA GLY A 35 -5.87 -7.79 5.38
C GLY A 35 -5.91 -7.89 3.85
N ARG A 36 -5.42 -6.86 3.14
CA ARG A 36 -5.26 -6.84 1.68
C ARG A 36 -4.09 -5.94 1.27
N MET A 37 -3.58 -6.16 0.06
CA MET A 37 -2.72 -5.16 -0.59
C MET A 37 -3.51 -3.88 -0.87
N GLN A 38 -2.81 -2.76 -0.90
CA GLN A 38 -3.41 -1.47 -1.24
C GLN A 38 -3.60 -1.34 -2.74
N ASP A 39 -4.63 -0.62 -3.17
CA ASP A 39 -4.78 -0.23 -4.56
C ASP A 39 -3.96 1.04 -4.86
N ALA A 40 -3.51 1.20 -6.09
CA ALA A 40 -2.76 2.38 -6.52
C ALA A 40 -3.58 3.68 -6.36
N GLU A 41 -4.89 3.56 -6.56
CA GLU A 41 -5.87 4.64 -6.40
C GLU A 41 -5.91 5.17 -4.96
N GLU A 42 -5.73 4.31 -3.94
CA GLU A 42 -5.71 4.76 -2.54
C GLU A 42 -4.49 5.67 -2.26
N ILE A 43 -3.37 5.43 -2.95
CA ILE A 43 -2.19 6.31 -2.88
C ILE A 43 -2.47 7.62 -3.63
N ALA A 44 -3.10 7.54 -4.80
CA ALA A 44 -3.49 8.72 -5.57
C ALA A 44 -4.47 9.62 -4.79
N ASP A 45 -5.42 9.03 -4.08
CA ASP A 45 -6.39 9.76 -3.25
C ASP A 45 -5.71 10.49 -2.09
N ALA A 46 -4.72 9.87 -1.44
CA ALA A 46 -3.93 10.53 -0.41
C ALA A 46 -3.12 11.73 -0.96
N ILE A 47 -2.58 11.59 -2.18
CA ILE A 47 -1.91 12.70 -2.89
C ILE A 47 -2.92 13.81 -3.22
N CYS A 48 -4.08 13.46 -3.76
CA CYS A 48 -5.15 14.42 -4.05
C CYS A 48 -5.62 15.17 -2.79
N TRP A 49 -5.69 14.49 -1.65
CA TRP A 49 -5.98 15.14 -0.37
C TRP A 49 -4.88 16.13 0.03
N LEU A 50 -3.60 15.77 -0.10
CA LEU A 50 -2.46 16.67 0.17
C LEU A 50 -2.47 17.91 -0.74
N LEU A 51 -2.99 17.79 -1.97
CA LEU A 51 -3.14 18.91 -2.91
C LEU A 51 -4.40 19.75 -2.69
N SER A 52 -5.30 19.31 -1.80
CA SER A 52 -6.57 19.98 -1.54
C SER A 52 -6.42 21.15 -0.57
N GLU A 53 -7.39 22.07 -0.60
CA GLU A 53 -7.52 23.16 0.38
C GLU A 53 -7.58 22.67 1.84
N GLY A 54 -8.06 21.44 2.06
CA GLY A 54 -8.13 20.83 3.38
C GLY A 54 -6.76 20.56 4.02
N ALA A 55 -5.71 20.45 3.21
CA ALA A 55 -4.34 20.19 3.64
C ALA A 55 -3.46 21.46 3.69
N ARG A 56 -4.02 22.67 3.57
CA ARG A 56 -3.24 23.94 3.48
C ARG A 56 -2.27 24.22 4.64
N GLY A 57 -2.42 23.54 5.77
CA GLY A 57 -1.52 23.63 6.94
C GLY A 57 -0.51 22.49 7.05
N VAL A 58 -0.51 21.54 6.12
CA VAL A 58 0.35 20.34 6.14
C VAL A 58 1.58 20.59 5.27
N THR A 59 2.74 20.71 5.88
CA THR A 59 4.03 20.90 5.20
C THR A 59 5.15 20.35 6.05
N GLY A 60 6.21 19.83 5.42
CA GLY A 60 7.36 19.24 6.12
C GLY A 60 7.09 17.85 6.74
N GLU A 61 5.92 17.27 6.47
CA GLU A 61 5.49 15.99 7.03
C GLU A 61 5.66 14.84 6.02
N ALA A 62 5.85 13.62 6.55
CA ALA A 62 5.80 12.38 5.78
C ALA A 62 4.51 11.63 6.12
N LEU A 63 3.60 11.50 5.14
CA LEU A 63 2.36 10.76 5.32
C LEU A 63 2.55 9.28 4.99
N ASN A 64 2.42 8.42 6.00
CA ASN A 64 2.47 6.99 5.82
C ASN A 64 1.11 6.42 5.35
N VAL A 65 1.04 6.04 4.07
CA VAL A 65 -0.13 5.37 3.47
C VAL A 65 0.23 3.91 3.23
N SER A 66 0.05 3.07 4.24
CA SER A 66 0.60 1.68 4.24
C SER A 66 -0.38 0.57 4.59
N ALA A 67 -1.69 0.83 4.68
CA ALA A 67 -2.65 -0.17 5.16
C ALA A 67 -2.28 -0.78 6.53
N GLY A 68 -1.58 0.00 7.36
CA GLY A 68 -1.11 -0.40 8.69
C GLY A 68 0.17 -1.24 8.69
N GLN A 69 0.76 -1.55 7.53
CA GLN A 69 1.97 -2.39 7.44
C GLN A 69 3.20 -1.75 8.10
N THR A 70 3.19 -0.43 8.27
CA THR A 70 4.26 0.28 8.96
C THR A 70 3.65 1.26 9.95
N MET A 71 4.22 1.33 11.15
CA MET A 71 3.96 2.41 12.12
C MET A 71 5.30 3.12 12.36
N VAL A 72 5.50 4.22 11.63
CA VAL A 72 6.64 5.15 11.78
C VAL A 72 6.12 6.54 12.04
#